data_AF-A0A4R1GA18-F1
#
_entry.id   AF-A0A4R1GA18-F1
#
_cell.length_a   1.000
_cell.length_b   1.000
_cell.length_c   1.000
_cell.angle_alpha   90.00
_cell.angle_beta   90.00
_cell.angle_gamma   90.00
#
_symmetry.space_group_name_H-M   'P 1'
#
loop_
_entity.id
_entity.type
_entity.pdbx_description
1 polymer ?
#
loop_
_entity_poly.entity_id
_entity_poly.type
_entity_poly.pdbx_seq_one_letter_code
_entity_poly.pdbx_strand_id
1 'polypeptide(L)'
;MRIGKVLLVLFFVLFSVTAKGEPLNSLLLKLESDIRAKKNTAVIEKDVKKILDAKEHLPVNYVPELNYLLGREVEKVPPTSLSRIKEGLYYFSQLSRAIYAVLFLVVFYTFLFYFQQVEGSGRKKLLLTFTSLVVPVVSLFVGGVSLFLFSASVAVLLNFRVEKKKTAVATFLCILFIFLYHAFEKNAISYLKSPKTLYSLKVERDGYVPEYLIDLALEGELAKKVEKASNLLAVGDFKAADTLKKLKDTVSDSKLKAVILNNLGYYYFMKGKYKLAENYFSASLRLDPSPFTKYNLYLAYSALLEVNKAAELKNELEKDEFFFMKAVPLVIHVPVPSYGFYFPLKELFIALLGAALGALIIQFLPVRLGSYEPQLLRIPGITSYINGSLTFFVAVFVLVLVANYILGRTVCSI
;
A
#
# COMPACT_ATOMS: atom_id res chain seq x y z
N MET A 1 -40.82 -41.47 -18.30
CA MET A 1 -40.37 -41.21 -16.90
C MET A 1 -38.97 -41.76 -16.52
N ARG A 2 -38.20 -42.43 -17.39
CA ARG A 2 -36.86 -42.97 -17.03
C ARG A 2 -35.66 -42.07 -17.37
N ILE A 3 -35.80 -41.17 -18.36
CA ILE A 3 -34.71 -40.27 -18.78
C ILE A 3 -34.43 -39.15 -17.75
N GLY A 4 -35.48 -38.64 -17.09
CA GLY A 4 -35.32 -37.59 -16.07
C GLY A 4 -34.54 -38.02 -14.82
N LYS A 5 -34.64 -39.29 -14.40
CA LYS A 5 -33.86 -39.81 -13.25
C LYS A 5 -32.38 -40.03 -13.61
N VAL A 6 -32.09 -40.44 -14.85
CA VAL A 6 -30.70 -40.60 -15.32
C VAL A 6 -30.01 -39.24 -15.45
N LEU A 7 -30.71 -38.23 -16.00
CA LEU A 7 -30.21 -36.85 -16.05
C LEU A 7 -30.02 -36.24 -14.66
N LEU A 8 -30.92 -36.50 -13.71
CA LEU A 8 -30.80 -36.02 -12.33
C LEU A 8 -29.59 -36.65 -11.61
N VAL A 9 -29.35 -37.95 -11.82
CA VAL A 9 -28.17 -38.65 -11.27
C VAL A 9 -26.88 -38.17 -11.93
N LEU A 10 -26.86 -37.93 -13.25
CA LEU A 10 -25.71 -37.35 -13.93
C LEU A 10 -25.42 -35.92 -13.44
N PHE A 11 -26.48 -35.13 -13.19
CA PHE A 11 -26.38 -33.78 -12.63
C PHE A 11 -25.84 -33.81 -11.19
N PHE A 12 -26.31 -34.75 -10.36
CA PHE A 12 -25.76 -34.95 -9.01
C PHE A 12 -24.30 -35.44 -9.02
N VAL A 13 -23.88 -36.25 -10.00
CA VAL A 13 -22.49 -36.72 -10.13
C VAL A 13 -21.57 -35.63 -10.67
N LEU A 14 -22.05 -34.79 -11.59
CA LEU A 14 -21.29 -33.64 -12.12
C LEU A 14 -21.09 -32.51 -11.09
N PHE A 15 -22.00 -32.38 -10.12
CA PHE A 15 -21.91 -31.37 -9.05
C PHE A 15 -21.52 -31.92 -7.67
N SER A 16 -21.37 -33.24 -7.51
CA SER A 16 -20.76 -33.84 -6.31
C SER A 16 -19.24 -33.76 -6.39
N VAL A 17 -18.72 -32.53 -6.43
CA VAL A 17 -17.31 -32.27 -6.14
C VAL A 17 -17.12 -32.55 -4.66
N THR A 18 -16.90 -33.81 -4.28
CA THR A 18 -16.31 -34.09 -2.98
C THR A 18 -14.93 -33.46 -3.02
N ALA A 19 -14.73 -32.36 -2.29
CA ALA A 19 -13.43 -31.74 -2.06
C ALA A 19 -12.49 -32.76 -1.38
N LYS A 20 -11.93 -33.69 -2.17
CA LYS A 20 -10.84 -34.59 -1.81
C LYS A 20 -9.55 -33.87 -2.21
N GLY A 21 -9.17 -32.88 -1.41
CA GLY A 21 -7.95 -32.11 -1.59
C GLY A 21 -7.40 -31.69 -0.23
N GLU A 22 -6.09 -31.47 -0.16
CA GLU A 22 -5.47 -30.84 1.01
C GLU A 22 -6.05 -29.41 1.18
N PRO A 23 -6.37 -28.96 2.41
CA PRO A 23 -6.88 -27.61 2.64
C PRO A 23 -5.90 -26.54 2.11
N LEU A 24 -6.42 -25.47 1.51
CA LEU A 24 -5.61 -24.40 0.90
C LEU A 24 -4.60 -23.81 1.91
N ASN A 25 -5.00 -23.64 3.16
CA ASN A 25 -4.13 -23.18 4.24
C ASN A 25 -2.95 -24.13 4.51
N SER A 26 -3.16 -25.45 4.42
CA SER A 26 -2.08 -26.43 4.59
C SER A 26 -1.06 -26.34 3.47
N LEU A 27 -1.53 -26.16 2.23
CA LEU A 27 -0.67 -25.97 1.07
C LEU A 27 0.14 -24.68 1.16
N LEU A 28 -0.46 -23.59 1.63
CA LEU A 28 0.24 -22.31 1.86
C LEU A 28 1.30 -22.41 2.95
N LEU A 29 1.00 -23.04 4.09
CA LEU A 29 1.98 -23.26 5.16
C LEU A 29 3.16 -24.11 4.68
N LYS A 30 2.89 -25.09 3.82
CA LYS A 30 3.94 -25.90 3.18
C LYS A 30 4.82 -25.04 2.28
N LEU A 31 4.23 -24.24 1.40
CA LEU A 31 4.97 -23.34 0.51
C LEU A 31 5.85 -22.36 1.31
N GLU A 32 5.30 -21.74 2.37
CA GLU A 32 6.05 -20.84 3.24
C GLU A 32 7.25 -21.54 3.89
N SER A 33 7.04 -22.77 4.38
CA SER A 33 8.11 -23.60 4.94
C SER A 33 9.19 -23.93 3.90
N ASP A 34 8.79 -24.30 2.68
CA ASP A 34 9.71 -24.65 1.59
C ASP A 34 10.53 -23.42 1.11
N ILE A 35 9.93 -22.22 1.10
CA ILE A 35 10.64 -20.95 0.84
C ILE A 35 11.65 -20.65 1.95
N ARG A 36 11.24 -20.75 3.23
CA ARG A 36 12.16 -20.54 4.37
C ARG A 36 13.32 -21.52 4.37
N ALA A 37 13.07 -22.76 3.98
CA ALA A 37 14.09 -23.80 3.83
C ALA A 37 14.94 -23.64 2.56
N LYS A 38 14.73 -22.58 1.76
CA LYS A 38 15.44 -22.31 0.50
C LYS A 38 15.44 -23.50 -0.46
N LYS A 39 14.29 -24.18 -0.59
CA LYS A 39 14.13 -25.29 -1.55
C LYS A 39 14.34 -24.78 -2.99
N ASN A 40 14.69 -25.70 -3.88
CA ASN A 40 14.86 -25.41 -5.31
C ASN A 40 13.56 -24.83 -5.91
N THR A 41 13.68 -23.85 -6.79
CA THR A 41 12.61 -23.24 -7.58
C THR A 41 11.61 -24.25 -8.14
N ALA A 42 12.04 -25.41 -8.65
CA ALA A 42 11.13 -26.43 -9.18
C ALA A 42 10.15 -27.00 -8.12
N VAL A 43 10.58 -27.08 -6.85
CA VAL A 43 9.72 -27.50 -5.72
C VAL A 43 8.71 -26.40 -5.43
N ILE A 44 9.17 -25.15 -5.40
CA ILE A 44 8.33 -23.97 -5.17
C ILE A 44 7.25 -23.87 -6.27
N GLU A 45 7.61 -23.98 -7.55
CA GLU A 45 6.66 -23.93 -8.68
C GLU A 45 5.62 -25.06 -8.62
N LYS A 46 6.05 -26.27 -8.20
CA LYS A 46 5.14 -27.40 -8.01
C LYS A 46 4.10 -27.13 -6.91
N ASP A 47 4.53 -26.54 -5.80
CA ASP A 47 3.63 -26.19 -4.71
C ASP A 47 2.70 -25.04 -5.08
N VAL A 48 3.19 -24.04 -5.82
CA VAL A 48 2.36 -22.97 -6.40
C VAL A 48 1.28 -23.57 -7.30
N LYS A 49 1.64 -24.48 -8.20
CA LYS A 49 0.66 -25.16 -9.07
C LYS A 49 -0.39 -25.90 -8.26
N LYS A 50 0.01 -26.65 -7.22
CA LYS A 50 -0.95 -27.34 -6.34
C LYS A 50 -1.91 -26.38 -5.65
N ILE A 51 -1.43 -25.21 -5.22
CA ILE A 51 -2.27 -24.17 -4.62
C ILE A 51 -3.27 -23.63 -5.63
N LEU A 52 -2.83 -23.37 -6.87
CA LEU A 52 -3.70 -22.92 -7.95
C LEU A 52 -4.75 -23.98 -8.33
N ASP A 53 -4.36 -25.25 -8.45
CA ASP A 53 -5.27 -26.38 -8.73
C ASP A 53 -6.29 -26.55 -7.59
N ALA A 54 -5.86 -26.50 -6.33
CA ALA A 54 -6.76 -26.60 -5.17
C ALA A 54 -7.75 -25.44 -5.11
N LYS A 55 -7.32 -24.26 -5.54
CA LYS A 55 -8.11 -23.04 -5.61
C LYS A 55 -9.21 -23.11 -6.67
N GLU A 56 -9.04 -23.82 -7.80
CA GLU A 56 -10.09 -23.94 -8.84
C GLU A 56 -11.41 -24.50 -8.31
N HIS A 57 -11.37 -25.25 -7.21
CA HIS A 57 -12.54 -25.87 -6.59
C HIS A 57 -13.08 -25.10 -5.37
N LEU A 58 -12.46 -23.97 -5.04
CA LEU A 58 -12.85 -23.11 -3.94
C LEU A 58 -13.45 -21.82 -4.50
N PRO A 59 -14.31 -21.12 -3.76
CA PRO A 59 -14.83 -19.81 -4.18
C PRO A 59 -13.76 -18.70 -4.14
N VAL A 60 -12.47 -19.07 -4.14
CA VAL A 60 -11.30 -18.19 -4.03
C VAL A 60 -10.82 -17.82 -5.43
N ASN A 61 -10.97 -16.55 -5.85
CA ASN A 61 -10.50 -16.15 -7.20
C ASN A 61 -9.03 -15.73 -7.26
N TYR A 62 -8.37 -15.47 -6.14
CA TYR A 62 -6.93 -15.17 -6.07
C TYR A 62 -6.40 -15.45 -4.66
N VAL A 63 -5.11 -15.73 -4.51
CA VAL A 63 -4.43 -15.99 -3.25
C VAL A 63 -3.27 -15.00 -3.14
N PRO A 64 -3.52 -13.77 -2.64
CA PRO A 64 -2.53 -12.68 -2.62
C PRO A 64 -1.22 -13.06 -1.90
N GLU A 65 -1.30 -14.01 -0.97
CA GLU A 65 -0.17 -14.62 -0.27
C GLU A 65 0.83 -15.27 -1.22
N LEU A 66 0.39 -15.83 -2.36
CA LEU A 66 1.30 -16.39 -3.37
C LEU A 66 2.24 -15.31 -3.92
N ASN A 67 1.68 -14.18 -4.36
CA ASN A 67 2.49 -13.08 -4.88
C ASN A 67 3.44 -12.53 -3.82
N TYR A 68 2.97 -12.43 -2.58
CA TYR A 68 3.77 -11.94 -1.45
C TYR A 68 4.93 -12.90 -1.12
N LEU A 69 4.64 -14.19 -0.94
CA LEU A 69 5.63 -15.20 -0.60
C LEU A 69 6.71 -15.35 -1.67
N LEU A 70 6.34 -15.19 -2.94
CA LEU A 70 7.24 -15.37 -4.09
C LEU A 70 7.95 -14.09 -4.52
N GLY A 71 7.49 -12.92 -4.06
CA GLY A 71 8.05 -11.62 -4.47
C GLY A 71 7.85 -11.28 -5.95
N ARG A 72 6.92 -11.95 -6.64
CA ARG A 72 6.59 -11.73 -8.06
C ARG A 72 5.10 -11.95 -8.30
N GLU A 73 4.58 -11.40 -9.39
CA GLU A 73 3.17 -11.59 -9.76
C GLU A 73 2.94 -12.98 -10.36
N VAL A 74 2.18 -13.82 -9.66
CA VAL A 74 1.67 -15.11 -10.13
C VAL A 74 0.19 -14.99 -10.48
N GLU A 75 -0.55 -14.21 -9.70
CA GLU A 75 -1.98 -13.97 -9.91
C GLU A 75 -2.26 -12.48 -10.09
N LYS A 76 -3.12 -12.15 -11.06
CA LYS A 76 -3.59 -10.79 -11.28
C LYS A 76 -4.57 -10.40 -10.17
N VAL A 77 -4.08 -9.65 -9.19
CA VAL A 77 -4.92 -9.12 -8.10
C VAL A 77 -5.66 -7.88 -8.63
N PRO A 78 -6.99 -7.74 -8.41
CA PRO A 78 -7.70 -6.54 -8.83
C PRO A 78 -7.10 -5.28 -8.21
N PRO A 79 -7.11 -4.15 -8.93
CA PRO A 79 -6.62 -2.89 -8.39
C PRO A 79 -7.48 -2.50 -7.18
N THR A 80 -6.82 -2.05 -6.12
CA THR A 80 -7.47 -1.58 -4.88
C THR A 80 -7.24 -0.08 -4.73
N SER A 81 -7.94 0.59 -3.82
CA SER A 81 -7.62 1.97 -3.43
C SER A 81 -6.12 2.16 -3.10
N LEU A 82 -5.47 1.11 -2.59
CA LEU A 82 -4.04 0.94 -2.38
C LEU A 82 -3.17 1.10 -3.63
N SER A 83 -3.61 0.58 -4.78
CA SER A 83 -2.84 0.68 -6.02
C SER A 83 -2.74 2.13 -6.47
N ARG A 84 -3.82 2.91 -6.30
CA ARG A 84 -3.80 4.36 -6.57
C ARG A 84 -2.86 5.10 -5.62
N ILE A 85 -2.85 4.76 -4.33
CA ILE A 85 -1.91 5.39 -3.37
C ILE A 85 -0.46 5.03 -3.70
N LYS A 86 -0.18 3.76 -4.03
CA LYS A 86 1.16 3.31 -4.45
C LYS A 86 1.62 4.00 -5.72
N GLU A 87 0.73 4.10 -6.71
CA GLU A 87 0.99 4.82 -7.96
C GLU A 87 1.24 6.31 -7.71
N GLY A 88 0.44 6.94 -6.85
CA GLY A 88 0.69 8.31 -6.39
C GLY A 88 2.06 8.46 -5.73
N LEU A 89 2.39 7.61 -4.76
CA LEU A 89 3.70 7.61 -4.09
C LEU A 89 4.86 7.42 -5.08
N TYR A 90 4.69 6.57 -6.09
CA TYR A 90 5.67 6.36 -7.14
C TYR A 90 5.94 7.65 -7.94
N TYR A 91 4.89 8.30 -8.45
CA TYR A 91 5.04 9.56 -9.19
C TYR A 91 5.59 10.69 -8.32
N PHE A 92 5.09 10.83 -7.08
CA PHE A 92 5.59 11.84 -6.15
C PHE A 92 7.05 11.58 -5.75
N SER A 93 7.49 10.32 -5.68
CA SER A 93 8.90 9.99 -5.42
C SER A 93 9.81 10.45 -6.54
N GLN A 94 9.41 10.24 -7.80
CA GLN A 94 10.17 10.72 -8.96
C GLN A 94 10.26 12.26 -8.98
N LEU A 95 9.13 12.93 -8.73
CA LEU A 95 9.06 14.38 -8.61
C LEU A 95 9.98 14.89 -7.49
N SER A 96 9.93 14.27 -6.32
CA SER A 96 10.74 14.62 -5.15
C SER A 96 12.23 14.49 -5.43
N ARG A 97 12.68 13.42 -6.12
CA ARG A 97 14.08 13.25 -6.54
C ARG A 97 14.54 14.35 -7.50
N ALA A 98 13.68 14.74 -8.45
CA ALA A 98 14.00 15.83 -9.38
C ALA A 98 14.11 17.18 -8.64
N ILE A 99 13.19 17.47 -7.71
CA ILE A 99 13.26 18.67 -6.85
C ILE A 99 14.53 18.64 -5.99
N TYR A 100 14.86 17.49 -5.41
CA TYR A 100 16.06 17.33 -4.58
C TYR A 100 17.34 17.60 -5.36
N ALA A 101 17.46 17.10 -6.60
CA ALA A 101 18.61 17.36 -7.47
C ALA A 101 18.76 18.85 -7.81
N VAL A 102 17.66 19.52 -8.16
CA VAL A 102 17.65 20.97 -8.43
C VAL A 102 18.04 21.75 -7.18
N LEU A 103 17.42 21.42 -6.05
CA LEU A 103 17.68 22.09 -4.79
C LEU A 103 19.15 21.92 -4.39
N PHE A 104 19.74 20.74 -4.59
CA PHE A 104 21.15 20.49 -4.35
C PHE A 104 22.04 21.42 -5.20
N LEU A 105 21.76 21.54 -6.50
CA LEU A 105 22.53 22.44 -7.38
C LEU A 105 22.39 23.91 -6.96
N VAL A 106 21.18 24.33 -6.56
CA VAL A 106 20.97 25.70 -6.07
C VAL A 106 21.78 25.94 -4.81
N VAL A 107 21.72 25.03 -3.82
CA VAL A 107 22.52 25.13 -2.59
C VAL A 107 24.01 25.17 -2.90
N PHE A 108 24.48 24.29 -3.79
CA PHE A 108 25.86 24.22 -4.23
C PHE A 108 26.31 25.56 -4.86
N TYR A 109 25.55 26.12 -5.81
CA TYR A 109 25.89 27.40 -6.42
C TYR A 109 25.75 28.59 -5.47
N THR A 110 24.83 28.52 -4.51
CA THR A 110 24.72 29.56 -3.48
C THR A 110 25.95 29.61 -2.60
N PHE A 111 26.42 28.47 -2.09
CA PHE A 111 27.63 28.42 -1.28
C PHE A 111 28.86 28.83 -2.07
N LEU A 112 29.00 28.27 -3.28
CA LEU A 112 30.09 28.62 -4.18
C LEU A 112 30.13 30.14 -4.47
N PHE A 113 29.01 30.75 -4.83
CA PHE A 113 28.96 32.17 -5.19
C PHE A 113 29.09 33.09 -3.96
N TYR A 114 28.44 32.76 -2.85
CA TYR A 114 28.44 33.58 -1.64
C TYR A 114 29.84 33.65 -1.02
N PHE A 115 30.49 32.50 -0.79
CA PHE A 115 31.78 32.46 -0.10
C PHE A 115 32.94 33.03 -0.94
N GLN A 116 32.78 33.09 -2.26
CA GLN A 116 33.75 33.76 -3.15
C GLN A 116 33.69 35.30 -3.06
N GLN A 117 32.57 35.85 -2.59
CA GLN A 117 32.40 37.30 -2.39
C GLN A 117 32.73 37.78 -0.98
N VAL A 118 33.03 36.87 -0.05
CA VAL A 118 33.43 37.23 1.32
C VAL A 118 34.74 38.00 1.30
N GLU A 119 34.86 39.04 2.12
CA GLU A 119 36.10 39.81 2.24
C GLU A 119 37.27 38.97 2.81
N GLY A 120 38.40 39.00 2.10
CA GLY A 120 39.64 38.37 2.56
C GLY A 120 40.57 37.91 1.44
N SER A 121 41.67 37.26 1.84
CA SER A 121 42.63 36.65 0.91
C SER A 121 42.03 35.49 0.13
N GLY A 122 42.58 35.18 -1.05
CA GLY A 122 42.13 34.05 -1.87
C GLY A 122 42.14 32.70 -1.12
N ARG A 123 43.12 32.48 -0.22
CA ARG A 123 43.17 31.28 0.64
C ARG A 123 41.97 31.19 1.58
N LYS A 124 41.56 32.31 2.20
CA LYS A 124 40.39 32.35 3.10
C LYS A 124 39.11 32.03 2.32
N LYS A 125 38.93 32.63 1.14
CA LYS A 125 37.79 32.37 0.25
C LYS A 125 37.73 30.90 -0.14
N LEU A 126 38.85 30.33 -0.60
CA LEU A 126 38.94 28.92 -1.00
C LEU A 126 38.58 27.98 0.16
N LEU A 127 39.11 28.21 1.36
CA LEU A 127 38.85 27.37 2.53
C LEU A 127 37.36 27.39 2.92
N LEU A 128 36.74 28.58 2.95
CA LEU A 128 35.31 28.75 3.23
C LEU A 128 34.43 28.11 2.15
N THR A 129 34.76 28.31 0.88
CA THR A 129 34.05 27.65 -0.23
C THR A 129 34.16 26.13 -0.10
N PHE A 130 35.36 25.59 0.11
CA PHE A 130 35.55 24.15 0.23
C PHE A 130 34.78 23.57 1.43
N THR A 131 34.93 24.14 2.63
CA THR A 131 34.22 23.65 3.83
C THR A 131 32.70 23.73 3.69
N SER A 132 32.18 24.82 3.11
CA SER A 132 30.73 24.95 2.89
C SER A 132 30.18 23.93 1.90
N LEU A 133 30.94 23.59 0.85
CA LEU A 133 30.54 22.59 -0.15
C LEU A 133 30.59 21.15 0.37
N VAL A 134 31.43 20.84 1.36
CA VAL A 134 31.50 19.50 1.96
C VAL A 134 30.16 19.11 2.59
N VAL A 135 29.48 20.04 3.27
CA VAL A 135 28.22 19.75 3.99
C VAL A 135 27.11 19.21 3.06
N PRO A 136 26.70 19.91 1.99
CA PRO A 136 25.65 19.41 1.10
C PRO A 136 26.10 18.14 0.37
N VAL A 137 27.37 18.00 -0.02
CA VAL A 137 27.89 16.80 -0.67
C VAL A 137 27.80 15.58 0.26
N VAL A 138 28.27 15.71 1.51
CA VAL A 138 28.18 14.64 2.51
C VAL A 138 26.71 14.30 2.80
N SER A 139 25.82 15.30 2.82
CA SER A 139 24.38 15.06 3.03
C SER A 139 23.75 14.18 1.93
N LEU A 140 24.24 14.28 0.68
CA LEU A 140 23.82 13.39 -0.41
C LEU A 140 24.23 11.93 -0.15
N PHE A 141 25.49 11.72 0.25
CA PHE A 141 26.03 10.36 0.45
C PHE A 141 25.46 9.66 1.68
N VAL A 142 25.20 10.40 2.76
CA VAL A 142 24.62 9.85 3.99
C VAL A 142 23.11 9.58 3.84
N GLY A 143 22.45 10.17 2.83
CA GLY A 143 21.00 10.09 2.66
C GLY A 143 20.23 10.81 3.78
N GLY A 144 20.89 11.73 4.49
CA GLY A 144 20.33 12.44 5.63
C GLY A 144 19.51 13.66 5.20
N VAL A 145 18.20 13.48 5.00
CA VAL A 145 17.26 14.56 4.64
C VAL A 145 17.41 15.77 5.56
N SER A 146 17.58 15.55 6.87
CA SER A 146 17.72 16.66 7.82
C SER A 146 18.98 17.50 7.60
N LEU A 147 20.14 16.88 7.35
CA LEU A 147 21.40 17.62 7.08
C LEU A 147 21.31 18.41 5.77
N PHE A 148 20.63 17.87 4.78
CA PHE A 148 20.39 18.57 3.53
C PHE A 148 19.47 19.78 3.74
N LEU A 149 18.33 19.60 4.43
CA LEU A 149 17.41 20.70 4.75
C LEU A 149 18.10 21.81 5.56
N PHE A 150 19.00 21.46 6.48
CA PHE A 150 19.85 22.43 7.17
C PHE A 150 20.62 23.31 6.18
N SER A 151 21.39 22.69 5.27
CA SER A 151 22.19 23.42 4.28
C SER A 151 21.33 24.23 3.31
N ALA A 152 20.16 23.71 2.93
CA ALA A 152 19.21 24.42 2.07
C ALA A 152 18.64 25.66 2.75
N SER A 153 18.28 25.58 4.04
CA SER A 153 17.83 26.74 4.82
C SER A 153 18.90 27.81 4.97
N VAL A 154 20.17 27.43 5.18
CA VAL A 154 21.30 28.38 5.13
C VAL A 154 21.31 29.09 3.77
N ALA A 155 21.25 28.33 2.68
CA ALA A 155 21.30 28.87 1.32
C ALA A 155 20.14 29.84 1.00
N VAL A 156 18.93 29.65 1.54
CA VAL A 156 17.82 30.61 1.36
C VAL A 156 18.23 32.01 1.82
N LEU A 157 18.80 32.14 3.02
CA LEU A 157 19.20 33.44 3.55
C LEU A 157 20.40 34.02 2.79
N LEU A 158 21.40 33.19 2.45
CA LEU A 158 22.54 33.64 1.67
C LEU A 158 22.10 34.19 0.30
N ASN A 159 21.11 33.55 -0.35
CA ASN A 159 20.52 34.05 -1.60
C ASN A 159 19.87 35.42 -1.45
N PHE A 160 19.14 35.67 -0.35
CA PHE A 160 18.60 37.00 -0.07
C PHE A 160 19.72 38.04 0.07
N ARG A 161 20.82 37.68 0.74
CA ARG A 161 21.97 38.58 0.94
C ARG A 161 22.68 38.96 -0.35
N VAL A 162 22.79 38.05 -1.32
CA VAL A 162 23.38 38.31 -2.64
C VAL A 162 22.36 38.75 -3.70
N GLU A 163 21.22 39.30 -3.26
CA GLU A 163 20.16 39.87 -4.10
C GLU A 163 19.50 38.88 -5.08
N LYS A 164 19.58 37.57 -4.81
CA LYS A 164 18.94 36.50 -5.61
C LYS A 164 17.56 36.14 -5.06
N LYS A 165 16.68 37.14 -4.92
CA LYS A 165 15.34 36.98 -4.32
C LYS A 165 14.51 35.86 -4.97
N LYS A 166 14.49 35.78 -6.31
CA LYS A 166 13.75 34.73 -7.04
C LYS A 166 14.27 33.32 -6.70
N THR A 167 15.60 33.15 -6.66
CA THR A 167 16.23 31.90 -6.27
C THR A 167 15.96 31.55 -4.82
N ALA A 168 16.01 32.53 -3.90
CA ALA A 168 15.70 32.32 -2.49
C ALA A 168 14.26 31.80 -2.29
N VAL A 169 13.28 32.43 -2.96
CA VAL A 169 11.87 32.00 -2.91
C VAL A 169 11.70 30.61 -3.51
N ALA A 170 12.28 30.33 -4.68
CA ALA A 170 12.22 29.01 -5.30
C ALA A 170 12.83 27.92 -4.40
N THR A 171 13.96 28.21 -3.77
CA THR A 171 14.64 27.33 -2.81
C THR A 171 13.74 27.04 -1.61
N PHE A 172 13.13 28.07 -1.02
CA PHE A 172 12.20 27.92 0.10
C PHE A 172 10.99 27.05 -0.27
N LEU A 173 10.38 27.27 -1.44
CA LEU A 173 9.27 26.45 -1.92
C LEU A 173 9.68 24.98 -2.14
N CYS A 174 10.91 24.73 -2.62
CA CYS A 174 11.44 23.37 -2.76
C CYS A 174 11.65 22.70 -1.39
N ILE A 175 12.17 23.43 -0.39
CA ILE A 175 12.31 22.95 0.99
C ILE A 175 10.94 22.58 1.56
N LEU A 176 9.94 23.47 1.40
CA LEU A 176 8.58 23.22 1.87
C LEU A 176 7.96 21.99 1.19
N PHE A 177 8.15 21.85 -0.13
CA PHE A 177 7.69 20.67 -0.85
C PHE A 177 8.32 19.39 -0.30
N ILE A 178 9.66 19.33 -0.12
CA ILE A 178 10.35 18.14 0.39
C ILE A 178 9.86 17.80 1.80
N PHE A 179 9.67 18.82 2.65
CA PHE A 179 9.12 18.65 3.98
C PHE A 179 7.72 18.03 3.97
N LEU A 180 6.80 18.61 3.19
CA LEU A 180 5.42 18.13 3.06
C LEU A 180 5.37 16.73 2.42
N TYR A 181 6.19 16.49 1.40
CA TYR A 181 6.29 15.18 0.75
C TYR A 181 6.80 14.13 1.74
N HIS A 182 7.82 14.43 2.55
CA HIS A 182 8.33 13.48 3.53
C HIS A 182 7.29 13.16 4.61
N ALA A 183 6.55 14.17 5.08
CA ALA A 183 5.42 13.97 5.98
C ALA A 183 4.34 13.09 5.34
N PHE A 184 3.95 13.40 4.10
CA PHE A 184 2.97 12.64 3.35
C PHE A 184 3.42 11.19 3.12
N GLU A 185 4.65 10.96 2.66
CA GLU A 185 5.20 9.63 2.41
C GLU A 185 5.17 8.77 3.68
N LYS A 186 5.65 9.30 4.81
CA LYS A 186 5.64 8.57 6.09
C LYS A 186 4.23 8.29 6.58
N ASN A 187 3.31 9.25 6.48
CA ASN A 187 1.91 9.06 6.84
C ASN A 187 1.20 8.08 5.90
N ALA A 188 1.45 8.15 4.60
CA ALA A 188 0.91 7.23 3.62
C ALA A 188 1.42 5.82 3.87
N ILE A 189 2.73 5.63 4.10
CA ILE A 189 3.28 4.31 4.47
C ILE A 189 2.71 3.82 5.80
N SER A 190 2.57 4.69 6.81
CA SER A 190 1.96 4.36 8.10
C SER A 190 0.49 3.93 7.93
N TYR A 191 -0.27 4.68 7.13
CA TYR A 191 -1.64 4.38 6.76
C TYR A 191 -1.74 3.04 6.03
N LEU A 192 -0.91 2.83 5.00
CA LEU A 192 -0.83 1.57 4.25
C LEU A 192 -0.40 0.39 5.12
N LYS A 193 0.32 0.64 6.21
CA LYS A 193 0.71 -0.36 7.19
C LYS A 193 -0.27 -0.45 8.36
N SER A 194 -1.34 0.34 8.42
CA SER A 194 -2.22 0.29 9.58
C SER A 194 -3.07 -1.00 9.55
N PRO A 195 -3.34 -1.65 10.69
CA PRO A 195 -4.17 -2.84 10.72
C PRO A 195 -5.54 -2.57 10.12
N LYS A 196 -6.16 -1.43 10.46
CA LYS A 196 -7.48 -1.05 9.94
C LYS A 196 -7.46 -0.87 8.42
N THR A 197 -6.45 -0.22 7.85
CA THR A 197 -6.33 -0.04 6.40
C THR A 197 -6.04 -1.36 5.72
N LEU A 198 -5.01 -2.09 6.16
CA LEU A 198 -4.69 -3.41 5.61
C LEU A 198 -5.89 -4.36 5.67
N TYR A 199 -6.68 -4.28 6.73
CA TYR A 199 -7.88 -5.07 6.94
C TYR A 199 -9.07 -4.54 6.10
N SER A 200 -9.31 -3.24 6.02
CA SER A 200 -10.36 -2.64 5.17
C SER A 200 -10.09 -2.95 3.70
N LEU A 201 -8.84 -2.81 3.25
CA LEU A 201 -8.37 -3.25 1.95
C LEU A 201 -8.52 -4.76 1.78
N LYS A 202 -8.29 -5.52 2.85
CA LYS A 202 -8.55 -6.96 2.87
C LYS A 202 -10.02 -7.22 2.63
N VAL A 203 -10.96 -6.52 3.24
CA VAL A 203 -12.39 -6.77 3.01
C VAL A 203 -12.92 -6.20 1.70
N GLU A 204 -12.45 -5.03 1.28
CA GLU A 204 -12.71 -4.45 -0.05
C GLU A 204 -12.30 -5.42 -1.16
N ARG A 205 -11.15 -6.07 -0.98
CA ARG A 205 -10.61 -7.10 -1.86
C ARG A 205 -11.35 -8.44 -1.69
N ASP A 206 -11.49 -8.93 -0.45
CA ASP A 206 -11.71 -10.35 -0.11
C ASP A 206 -13.17 -10.73 0.20
N GLY A 207 -14.08 -9.76 0.35
CA GLY A 207 -15.53 -9.97 0.21
C GLY A 207 -16.25 -10.96 1.14
N TYR A 208 -15.62 -11.56 2.16
CA TYR A 208 -16.25 -12.66 2.93
C TYR A 208 -16.61 -12.34 4.38
N VAL A 209 -16.14 -11.22 4.91
CA VAL A 209 -16.51 -10.75 6.25
C VAL A 209 -17.30 -9.47 6.08
N PRO A 210 -18.56 -9.39 6.54
CA PRO A 210 -19.30 -8.14 6.53
C PRO A 210 -18.46 -7.05 7.18
N GLU A 211 -18.42 -5.85 6.59
CA GLU A 211 -17.52 -4.77 7.03
C GLU A 211 -17.68 -4.45 8.53
N TYR A 212 -18.88 -4.63 9.09
CA TYR A 212 -19.14 -4.45 10.50
C TYR A 212 -18.49 -5.51 11.42
N LEU A 213 -18.30 -6.75 10.96
CA LEU A 213 -17.72 -7.83 11.77
C LEU A 213 -16.22 -7.59 12.02
N ILE A 214 -15.61 -6.76 11.18
CA ILE A 214 -14.23 -6.28 11.29
C ILE A 214 -14.06 -5.39 12.51
N ASP A 215 -14.84 -4.32 12.57
CA ASP A 215 -14.77 -3.32 13.63
C ASP A 215 -15.07 -4.00 14.97
N LEU A 216 -16.07 -4.89 14.99
CA LEU A 216 -16.40 -5.70 16.16
C LEU A 216 -15.27 -6.66 16.58
N ALA A 217 -14.52 -7.25 15.63
CA ALA A 217 -13.43 -8.18 15.93
C ALA A 217 -12.19 -7.49 16.51
N LEU A 218 -11.97 -6.20 16.19
CA LEU A 218 -10.94 -5.38 16.82
C LEU A 218 -11.28 -5.05 18.28
N GLU A 219 -12.57 -4.98 18.60
CA GLU A 219 -13.08 -4.55 19.90
C GLU A 219 -13.41 -5.72 20.85
N GLY A 220 -13.75 -6.90 20.31
CA GLY A 220 -14.29 -8.02 21.10
C GLY A 220 -13.72 -9.40 20.79
N GLU A 221 -13.38 -10.16 21.84
CA GLU A 221 -12.81 -11.51 21.72
C GLU A 221 -13.75 -12.50 21.01
N LEU A 222 -15.06 -12.40 21.24
CA LEU A 222 -16.06 -13.26 20.60
C LEU A 222 -16.17 -13.00 19.09
N ALA A 223 -16.23 -11.74 18.67
CA ALA A 223 -16.28 -11.36 17.27
C ALA A 223 -15.01 -11.84 16.54
N LYS A 224 -13.84 -11.71 17.16
CA LYS A 224 -12.58 -12.26 16.65
C LYS A 224 -12.59 -13.79 16.49
N LYS A 225 -13.22 -14.53 17.41
CA LYS A 225 -13.38 -15.99 17.26
C LYS A 225 -14.32 -16.36 16.11
N VAL A 226 -15.42 -15.63 15.94
CA VAL A 226 -16.37 -15.82 14.83
C VAL A 226 -15.70 -15.53 13.49
N GLU A 227 -14.96 -14.43 13.41
CA GLU A 227 -14.24 -14.00 12.22
C GLU A 227 -13.15 -15.02 11.83
N LYS A 228 -12.27 -15.42 12.75
CA LYS A 228 -11.26 -16.47 12.51
C LYS A 228 -11.90 -17.79 12.02
N ALA A 229 -12.98 -18.23 12.63
CA ALA A 229 -13.64 -19.48 12.24
C ALA A 229 -14.33 -19.37 10.87
N SER A 230 -14.96 -18.22 10.57
CA SER A 230 -15.56 -17.95 9.25
C SER A 230 -14.51 -17.96 8.15
N ASN A 231 -13.35 -17.35 8.40
CA ASN A 231 -12.24 -17.33 7.44
C ASN A 231 -11.65 -18.72 7.18
N LEU A 232 -11.45 -19.51 8.24
CA LEU A 232 -10.98 -20.90 8.10
C LEU A 232 -11.97 -21.74 7.28
N LEU A 233 -13.28 -21.55 7.51
CA LEU A 233 -14.31 -22.26 6.76
C LEU A 233 -14.29 -21.87 5.28
N ALA A 234 -14.16 -20.57 4.98
CA ALA A 234 -14.12 -20.03 3.63
C ALA A 234 -13.00 -20.66 2.77
N VAL A 235 -11.93 -21.12 3.42
CA VAL A 235 -10.74 -21.66 2.74
C VAL A 235 -10.68 -23.19 2.75
N GLY A 236 -11.82 -23.81 3.05
CA GLY A 236 -12.01 -25.26 3.02
C GLY A 236 -11.63 -25.97 4.32
N ASP A 237 -11.25 -25.28 5.39
CA ASP A 237 -11.09 -25.92 6.71
C ASP A 237 -12.46 -26.13 7.37
N PHE A 238 -13.11 -27.20 6.94
CA PHE A 238 -14.43 -27.58 7.41
C PHE A 238 -14.51 -27.93 8.90
N LYS A 239 -13.37 -28.10 9.60
CA LYS A 239 -13.37 -28.26 11.07
C LYS A 239 -13.78 -26.97 11.77
N ALA A 240 -13.58 -25.81 11.15
CA ALA A 240 -14.00 -24.53 11.69
C ALA A 240 -15.53 -24.42 11.89
N ALA A 241 -16.31 -25.24 11.18
CA ALA A 241 -17.75 -25.34 11.37
C ALA A 241 -18.11 -25.78 12.81
N ASP A 242 -17.28 -26.60 13.47
CA ASP A 242 -17.55 -27.02 14.85
C ASP A 242 -17.33 -25.89 15.86
N THR A 243 -16.37 -25.01 15.59
CA THR A 243 -16.19 -23.77 16.35
C THR A 243 -17.40 -22.86 16.17
N LEU A 244 -17.88 -22.67 14.94
CA LEU A 244 -19.07 -21.85 14.66
C LEU A 244 -20.33 -22.42 15.33
N LYS A 245 -20.53 -23.74 15.35
CA LYS A 245 -21.64 -24.38 16.08
C LYS A 245 -21.62 -24.06 17.57
N LYS A 246 -20.45 -24.12 18.21
CA LYS A 246 -20.29 -23.78 19.64
C LYS A 246 -20.57 -22.30 19.91
N LEU A 247 -20.08 -21.43 19.02
CA LEU A 247 -20.26 -19.98 19.16
C LEU A 247 -21.71 -19.54 18.95
N LYS A 248 -22.49 -20.24 18.11
CA LYS A 248 -23.88 -19.91 17.78
C LYS A 248 -24.76 -19.67 19.02
N ASP A 249 -24.58 -20.48 20.07
CA ASP A 249 -25.40 -20.41 21.29
C ASP A 249 -24.77 -19.51 22.36
N THR A 250 -23.50 -19.13 22.20
CA THR A 250 -22.78 -18.23 23.12
C THR A 250 -22.94 -16.76 22.72
N VAL A 251 -23.11 -16.49 21.42
CA VAL A 251 -23.20 -15.13 20.88
C VAL A 251 -24.63 -14.61 21.01
N SER A 252 -24.79 -13.51 21.76
CA SER A 252 -26.05 -12.79 21.93
C SER A 252 -26.31 -11.75 20.84
N ASP A 253 -25.25 -11.19 20.24
CA ASP A 253 -25.36 -10.19 19.18
C ASP A 253 -26.03 -10.76 17.93
N SER A 254 -27.11 -10.12 17.47
CA SER A 254 -27.92 -10.59 16.36
C SER A 254 -27.15 -10.63 15.04
N LYS A 255 -26.25 -9.66 14.80
CA LYS A 255 -25.47 -9.58 13.57
C LYS A 255 -24.39 -10.66 13.53
N LEU A 256 -23.63 -10.83 14.62
CA LEU A 256 -22.67 -11.92 14.76
C LEU A 256 -23.34 -13.29 14.61
N LYS A 257 -24.53 -13.46 15.20
CA LYS A 257 -25.31 -14.68 15.07
C LYS A 257 -25.78 -14.92 13.64
N ALA A 258 -26.19 -13.88 12.91
CA ALA A 258 -26.51 -13.97 11.49
C ALA A 258 -25.30 -14.46 10.68
N VAL A 259 -24.10 -13.93 10.93
CA VAL A 259 -22.87 -14.38 10.25
C VAL A 259 -22.57 -15.85 10.54
N ILE A 260 -22.68 -16.28 11.81
CA ILE A 260 -22.49 -17.69 12.19
C ILE A 260 -23.47 -18.58 11.43
N LEU A 261 -24.75 -18.20 11.40
CA LEU A 261 -25.79 -18.97 10.70
C LEU A 261 -25.53 -19.03 9.20
N ASN A 262 -25.12 -17.92 8.56
CA ASN A 262 -24.77 -17.90 7.15
C ASN A 262 -23.61 -18.86 6.85
N ASN A 263 -22.53 -18.79 7.63
CA ASN A 263 -21.38 -19.68 7.47
C ASN A 263 -21.72 -21.15 7.70
N LEU A 264 -22.58 -21.47 8.68
CA LEU A 264 -23.07 -22.84 8.86
C LEU A 264 -23.93 -23.31 7.69
N GLY A 265 -24.75 -22.42 7.11
CA GLY A 265 -25.49 -22.70 5.88
C GLY A 265 -24.54 -23.03 4.73
N TYR A 266 -23.48 -22.25 4.55
CA TYR A 266 -22.44 -22.49 3.55
C TYR A 266 -21.75 -23.84 3.75
N TYR A 267 -21.37 -24.16 4.99
CA TYR A 267 -20.81 -25.48 5.33
C TYR A 267 -21.73 -26.62 4.88
N TYR A 268 -23.03 -26.56 5.18
CA TYR A 268 -23.98 -27.59 4.78
C TYR A 268 -24.23 -27.63 3.27
N PHE A 269 -24.21 -26.48 2.61
CA PHE A 269 -24.28 -26.38 1.16
C PHE A 269 -23.11 -27.13 0.50
N MET A 270 -21.88 -26.89 0.97
CA MET A 270 -20.67 -27.58 0.48
C MET A 270 -20.66 -29.09 0.77
N LYS A 271 -21.47 -29.56 1.73
CA LYS A 271 -21.69 -30.99 2.00
C LYS A 271 -22.85 -31.59 1.20
N GLY A 272 -23.45 -30.84 0.27
CA GLY A 272 -24.60 -31.26 -0.52
C GLY A 272 -25.92 -31.33 0.28
N LYS A 273 -25.94 -30.83 1.52
CA LYS A 273 -27.12 -30.85 2.41
C LYS A 273 -27.97 -29.60 2.21
N TYR A 274 -28.50 -29.40 1.01
CA TYR A 274 -29.11 -28.14 0.59
C TYR A 274 -30.32 -27.71 1.42
N LYS A 275 -31.16 -28.65 1.90
CA LYS A 275 -32.29 -28.31 2.77
C LYS A 275 -31.85 -27.76 4.14
N LEU A 276 -30.76 -28.29 4.70
CA LEU A 276 -30.18 -27.73 5.91
C LEU A 276 -29.57 -26.36 5.62
N ALA A 277 -28.87 -26.21 4.50
CA ALA A 277 -28.30 -24.93 4.09
C ALA A 277 -29.38 -23.84 3.98
N GLU A 278 -30.49 -24.13 3.29
CA GLU A 278 -31.66 -23.26 3.19
C GLU A 278 -32.17 -22.81 4.56
N ASN A 279 -32.32 -23.74 5.52
CA ASN A 279 -32.80 -23.42 6.87
C ASN A 279 -31.85 -22.43 7.58
N TYR A 280 -30.55 -22.65 7.47
CA TYR A 280 -29.53 -21.79 8.08
C TYR A 280 -29.45 -20.42 7.41
N PHE A 281 -29.45 -20.37 6.08
CA PHE A 281 -29.46 -19.11 5.33
C PHE A 281 -30.74 -18.31 5.60
N SER A 282 -31.90 -18.96 5.62
CA SER A 282 -33.17 -18.30 5.96
C SER A 282 -33.18 -17.77 7.39
N ALA A 283 -32.60 -18.52 8.34
CA ALA A 283 -32.45 -18.05 9.72
C ALA A 283 -31.48 -16.87 9.84
N SER A 284 -30.39 -16.88 9.08
CA SER A 284 -29.46 -15.76 8.98
C SER A 284 -30.14 -14.51 8.41
N LEU A 285 -30.87 -14.66 7.31
CA LEU A 285 -31.53 -13.56 6.59
C LEU A 285 -32.57 -12.84 7.46
N ARG A 286 -33.26 -13.57 8.34
CA ARG A 286 -34.20 -12.99 9.32
C ARG A 286 -33.52 -12.13 10.38
N LEU A 287 -32.24 -12.38 10.69
CA LEU A 287 -31.49 -11.62 11.68
C LEU A 287 -30.75 -10.44 11.04
N ASP A 288 -30.19 -10.64 9.85
CA ASP A 288 -29.46 -9.63 9.09
C ASP A 288 -29.69 -9.86 7.58
N PRO A 289 -30.49 -9.02 6.90
CA PRO A 289 -30.84 -9.19 5.49
C PRO A 289 -29.71 -8.75 4.56
N SER A 290 -28.53 -9.36 4.70
CA SER A 290 -27.37 -9.01 3.88
C SER A 290 -27.49 -9.55 2.45
N PRO A 291 -27.01 -8.81 1.42
CA PRO A 291 -26.94 -9.31 0.04
C PRO A 291 -26.17 -10.64 -0.09
N PHE A 292 -25.13 -10.86 0.73
CA PHE A 292 -24.38 -12.11 0.75
C PHE A 292 -25.24 -13.30 1.23
N THR A 293 -26.05 -13.10 2.27
CA THR A 293 -26.98 -14.14 2.76
C THR A 293 -28.07 -14.42 1.73
N LYS A 294 -28.60 -13.38 1.06
CA LYS A 294 -29.57 -13.53 -0.05
C LYS A 294 -28.97 -14.34 -1.21
N TYR A 295 -27.73 -14.05 -1.59
CA TYR A 295 -27.04 -14.78 -2.65
C TYR A 295 -26.81 -16.26 -2.29
N ASN A 296 -26.37 -16.54 -1.06
CA ASN A 296 -26.20 -17.91 -0.60
C ASN A 296 -27.53 -18.69 -0.56
N LEU A 297 -28.62 -18.02 -0.17
CA LEU A 297 -29.96 -18.61 -0.20
C LEU A 297 -30.45 -18.83 -1.64
N TYR A 298 -30.16 -17.91 -2.55
CA TYR A 298 -30.40 -18.07 -4.00
C TYR A 298 -29.69 -19.32 -4.56
N LEU A 299 -28.42 -19.55 -4.19
CA LEU A 299 -27.69 -20.76 -4.58
C LEU A 299 -28.35 -22.02 -4.01
N ALA A 300 -28.78 -21.99 -2.75
CA ALA A 300 -29.47 -23.11 -2.12
C ALA A 300 -30.81 -23.44 -2.82
N TYR A 301 -31.62 -22.43 -3.14
CA TYR A 301 -32.86 -22.63 -3.91
C TYR A 301 -32.59 -23.16 -5.31
N SER A 302 -31.55 -22.66 -5.98
CA SER A 302 -31.15 -23.16 -7.31
C SER A 302 -30.77 -24.64 -7.24
N ALA A 303 -29.98 -25.05 -6.23
CA ALA A 303 -29.58 -26.44 -6.02
C ALA A 303 -30.75 -27.36 -5.63
N LEU A 304 -31.79 -26.81 -5.00
CA LEU A 304 -33.04 -27.51 -4.67
C LEU A 304 -34.06 -27.52 -5.82
N LEU A 305 -33.77 -26.85 -6.94
CA LEU A 305 -34.69 -26.65 -8.07
C LEU A 305 -35.96 -25.85 -7.71
N GLU A 306 -35.86 -24.99 -6.71
CA GLU A 306 -36.92 -24.07 -6.27
C GLU A 306 -36.91 -22.79 -7.12
N VAL A 307 -37.19 -22.94 -8.43
CA VAL A 307 -36.95 -21.92 -9.47
C VAL A 307 -37.61 -20.57 -9.17
N ASN A 308 -38.85 -20.56 -8.67
CA ASN A 308 -39.59 -19.33 -8.40
C ASN A 308 -38.92 -18.51 -7.29
N LYS A 309 -38.50 -19.17 -6.20
CA LYS A 309 -37.83 -18.50 -5.07
C LYS A 309 -36.42 -18.02 -5.44
N ALA A 310 -35.72 -18.81 -6.27
CA ALA A 310 -34.43 -18.40 -6.81
C ALA A 310 -34.58 -17.15 -7.71
N ALA A 311 -35.59 -17.10 -8.58
CA ALA A 311 -35.85 -15.96 -9.45
C ALA A 311 -36.19 -14.68 -8.65
N GLU A 312 -36.99 -14.81 -7.58
CA GLU A 312 -37.32 -13.70 -6.69
C GLU A 312 -36.06 -13.10 -6.03
N LEU A 313 -35.22 -13.94 -5.41
CA LEU A 313 -33.97 -13.48 -4.80
C LEU A 313 -33.00 -12.91 -5.82
N LYS A 314 -32.95 -13.46 -7.04
CA LYS A 314 -32.12 -12.91 -8.12
C LYS A 314 -32.54 -11.47 -8.45
N ASN A 315 -33.83 -11.21 -8.59
CA ASN A 315 -34.35 -9.88 -8.88
C ASN A 315 -34.09 -8.89 -7.73
N GLU A 316 -34.13 -9.35 -6.47
CA GLU A 316 -33.71 -8.53 -5.33
C GLU A 316 -32.22 -8.18 -5.38
N LEU A 317 -31.37 -9.17 -5.65
CA LEU A 317 -29.92 -8.98 -5.74
C LEU A 317 -29.55 -8.01 -6.88
N GLU A 318 -30.26 -8.07 -8.01
CA GLU A 318 -30.06 -7.13 -9.12
C GLU A 318 -30.43 -5.69 -8.73
N LYS A 319 -31.47 -5.48 -7.91
CA LYS A 319 -31.84 -4.17 -7.37
C LYS A 319 -30.82 -3.64 -6.36
N ASP A 320 -30.21 -4.54 -5.59
CA ASP A 320 -29.15 -4.22 -4.62
C ASP A 320 -27.79 -3.97 -5.31
N GLU A 321 -27.76 -3.89 -6.66
CA GLU A 321 -26.54 -3.83 -7.49
C GLU A 321 -25.52 -4.92 -7.12
N PHE A 322 -26.00 -6.06 -6.61
CA PHE A 322 -25.14 -7.15 -6.16
C PHE A 322 -24.62 -7.93 -7.35
N PHE A 323 -23.36 -7.69 -7.70
CA PHE A 323 -22.67 -8.45 -8.73
C PHE A 323 -22.36 -9.88 -8.24
N PHE A 324 -22.84 -10.89 -8.97
CA PHE A 324 -22.67 -12.33 -8.72
C PHE A 324 -21.21 -12.85 -8.73
N MET A 325 -20.23 -11.97 -8.88
CA MET A 325 -18.81 -12.31 -8.89
C MET A 325 -18.06 -11.56 -7.77
N LYS A 326 -18.15 -12.06 -6.54
CA LYS A 326 -17.21 -11.64 -5.49
C LYS A 326 -16.49 -12.85 -4.92
N ALA A 327 -15.17 -12.82 -5.11
CA ALA A 327 -14.16 -13.80 -4.75
C ALA A 327 -14.04 -13.98 -3.23
N VAL A 328 -13.55 -15.14 -2.80
CA VAL A 328 -13.36 -15.49 -1.38
C VAL A 328 -11.91 -15.89 -1.11
N PRO A 329 -10.97 -14.98 -0.80
CA PRO A 329 -9.60 -15.33 -0.45
C PRO A 329 -9.32 -15.44 1.06
N LEU A 330 -8.16 -16.03 1.36
CA LEU A 330 -7.71 -16.55 2.65
C LEU A 330 -7.26 -15.43 3.61
N VAL A 331 -7.68 -15.47 4.89
CA VAL A 331 -7.30 -14.44 5.88
C VAL A 331 -6.16 -14.95 6.77
N ILE A 332 -4.97 -14.32 6.68
CA ILE A 332 -3.93 -14.42 7.71
C ILE A 332 -3.98 -13.22 8.68
N HIS A 333 -3.93 -13.50 9.98
CA HIS A 333 -3.81 -12.50 11.05
C HIS A 333 -2.34 -12.16 11.32
N VAL A 334 -1.87 -11.03 10.78
CA VAL A 334 -0.61 -10.44 11.24
C VAL A 334 -0.96 -9.38 12.28
N PRO A 335 -0.41 -9.42 13.51
CA PRO A 335 -0.54 -8.30 14.44
C PRO A 335 0.20 -7.09 13.85
N VAL A 336 -0.46 -5.94 13.83
CA VAL A 336 0.07 -4.75 13.17
C VAL A 336 0.13 -3.60 14.18
N PRO A 337 1.21 -2.79 14.18
CA PRO A 337 1.32 -1.65 15.08
C PRO A 337 0.21 -0.62 14.84
N SER A 338 -0.15 0.11 15.91
CA SER A 338 -1.12 1.21 15.85
C SER A 338 -0.68 2.30 14.89
N TYR A 339 -1.63 2.88 14.16
CA TYR A 339 -1.39 4.03 13.29
C TYR A 339 -0.84 5.21 14.09
N GLY A 340 0.36 5.67 13.74
CA GLY A 340 0.92 6.92 14.23
C GLY A 340 0.88 7.97 13.14
N PHE A 341 0.33 9.15 13.44
CA PHE A 341 0.51 10.33 12.61
C PHE A 341 1.95 10.83 12.76
N TYR A 342 2.66 10.96 11.65
CA TYR A 342 4.02 11.45 11.60
C TYR A 342 4.04 12.93 11.21
N PHE A 343 4.56 13.77 12.09
CA PHE A 343 4.95 15.14 11.74
C PHE A 343 6.48 15.28 11.84
N PRO A 344 7.18 15.77 10.80
CA PRO A 344 8.63 15.86 10.78
C PRO A 344 9.18 17.02 11.64
N LEU A 345 8.90 17.01 12.96
CA LEU A 345 9.34 18.03 13.92
C LEU A 345 10.87 18.19 13.92
N LYS A 346 11.59 17.07 13.79
CA LYS A 346 13.06 17.05 13.75
C LYS A 346 13.58 17.82 12.54
N GLU A 347 13.04 17.56 11.35
CA GLU A 347 13.43 18.23 10.12
C GLU A 347 13.08 19.72 10.17
N LEU A 348 11.92 20.08 10.74
CA LEU A 348 11.52 21.48 10.93
C LEU A 348 12.53 22.21 11.83
N PHE A 349 12.85 21.63 12.99
CA PHE A 349 13.82 22.22 13.92
C PHE A 349 15.20 22.38 13.27
N ILE A 350 15.65 21.38 12.52
CA ILE A 350 16.94 21.44 11.80
C ILE A 350 16.91 22.50 10.68
N ALA A 351 15.80 22.65 9.97
CA ALA A 351 15.65 23.73 9.00
C ALA A 351 15.70 25.12 9.66
N LEU A 352 15.09 25.28 10.85
CA LEU A 352 15.17 26.53 11.63
C LEU A 352 16.59 26.81 12.12
N LEU A 353 17.32 25.79 12.59
CA LEU A 353 18.74 25.93 12.95
C LEU A 353 19.60 26.35 11.76
N GLY A 354 19.34 25.80 10.56
CA GLY A 354 20.02 26.20 9.34
C GLY A 354 19.75 27.68 8.99
N ALA A 355 18.51 28.13 9.13
CA ALA A 355 18.17 29.54 8.97
C ALA A 355 18.87 30.42 10.01
N ALA A 356 18.89 30.03 11.29
CA ALA A 356 19.62 30.77 12.32
C ALA A 356 21.12 30.90 11.99
N LEU A 357 21.76 29.82 11.54
CA LEU A 357 23.16 29.87 11.11
C LEU A 357 23.36 30.77 9.88
N GLY A 358 22.46 30.71 8.90
CA GLY A 358 22.52 31.59 7.74
C GLY A 358 22.45 33.07 8.12
N ALA A 359 21.60 33.43 9.11
CA ALA A 359 21.54 34.79 9.64
C ALA A 359 22.85 35.21 10.33
N LEU A 360 23.44 34.32 11.14
CA LEU A 360 24.75 34.56 11.77
C LEU A 360 25.86 34.75 10.73
N ILE A 361 25.91 33.91 9.69
CA ILE A 361 26.87 34.05 8.59
C ILE A 361 26.75 35.43 7.95
N ILE A 362 25.53 35.88 7.63
CA ILE A 362 25.29 37.19 7.02
C ILE A 362 25.76 38.34 7.94
N GLN A 363 25.57 38.20 9.24
CA GLN A 363 25.97 39.20 10.23
C GLN A 363 27.50 39.30 10.38
N PHE A 364 28.21 38.17 10.37
CA PHE A 364 29.64 38.12 10.70
C PHE A 364 30.58 38.05 9.49
N LEU A 365 30.09 37.71 8.30
CA LEU A 365 30.89 37.61 7.07
C LEU A 365 30.48 38.71 6.08
N PRO A 366 31.15 39.89 6.10
CA PRO A 366 30.87 40.94 5.14
C PRO A 366 31.17 40.46 3.71
N VAL A 367 30.28 40.83 2.80
CA VAL A 367 30.30 40.43 1.40
C VAL A 367 30.51 41.67 0.54
N ARG A 368 31.51 41.65 -0.35
CA ARG A 368 31.67 42.67 -1.40
C ARG A 368 31.06 42.18 -2.70
N LEU A 369 29.86 42.67 -2.99
CA LEU A 369 29.17 42.42 -4.26
C LEU A 369 30.07 42.82 -5.43
N GLY A 370 30.17 41.95 -6.44
CA GLY A 370 30.93 42.22 -7.67
C GLY A 370 32.36 41.69 -7.72
N SER A 371 32.89 41.09 -6.64
CA SER A 371 34.21 40.45 -6.66
C SER A 371 34.11 38.92 -6.61
N TYR A 372 34.30 38.25 -7.75
CA TYR A 372 34.41 36.80 -7.84
C TYR A 372 35.49 36.40 -8.85
N GLU A 373 36.07 35.22 -8.67
CA GLU A 373 37.12 34.72 -9.57
C GLU A 373 36.53 34.36 -10.95
N PRO A 374 37.15 34.80 -12.07
CA PRO A 374 36.64 34.49 -13.41
C PRO A 374 36.56 33.00 -13.71
N GLN A 375 37.36 32.16 -13.05
CA GLN A 375 37.34 30.71 -13.19
C GLN A 375 35.99 30.11 -12.80
N LEU A 376 35.26 30.76 -11.89
CA LEU A 376 33.93 30.35 -11.45
C LEU A 376 32.96 30.30 -12.63
N LEU A 377 33.10 31.19 -13.62
CA LEU A 377 32.24 31.27 -14.81
C LEU A 377 32.34 30.05 -15.73
N ARG A 378 33.36 29.20 -15.56
CA ARG A 378 33.53 27.95 -16.33
C ARG A 378 32.61 26.82 -15.83
N ILE A 379 32.02 26.96 -14.65
CA ILE A 379 31.15 25.94 -14.07
C ILE A 379 29.78 25.97 -14.78
N PRO A 380 29.31 24.87 -15.38
CA PRO A 380 28.05 24.86 -16.13
C PRO A 380 26.87 25.38 -15.31
N GLY A 381 26.09 26.32 -15.84
CA GLY A 381 24.89 26.85 -15.17
C GLY A 381 25.14 27.93 -14.12
N ILE A 382 26.38 28.20 -13.72
CA ILE A 382 26.70 29.27 -12.77
C ILE A 382 26.34 30.65 -13.31
N THR A 383 26.50 30.87 -14.62
CA THR A 383 26.11 32.11 -15.29
C THR A 383 24.61 32.32 -15.24
N SER A 384 23.82 31.25 -15.41
CA SER A 384 22.37 31.28 -15.21
C SER A 384 22.03 31.65 -13.77
N TYR A 385 22.68 31.04 -12.79
CA TYR A 385 22.49 31.38 -11.37
C TYR A 385 22.85 32.84 -11.05
N ILE A 386 24.00 33.32 -11.52
CA ILE A 386 24.45 34.71 -11.35
C ILE A 386 23.45 35.68 -11.99
N ASN A 387 22.92 35.36 -13.16
CA ASN A 387 21.93 36.18 -13.84
C ASN A 387 20.52 36.06 -13.23
N GLY A 388 20.33 35.21 -12.21
CA GLY A 388 19.03 34.92 -11.62
C GLY A 388 18.07 34.19 -12.56
N SER A 389 18.59 33.58 -13.63
CA SER A 389 17.82 32.76 -14.56
C SER A 389 17.66 31.34 -14.03
N LEU A 390 16.42 30.86 -14.00
CA LEU A 390 16.10 29.49 -13.58
C LEU A 390 16.16 28.47 -14.73
N THR A 391 16.46 28.90 -15.96
CA THR A 391 16.39 28.05 -17.16
C THR A 391 17.25 26.79 -17.06
N PHE A 392 18.50 26.92 -16.60
CA PHE A 392 19.40 25.79 -16.41
C PHE A 392 18.83 24.77 -15.38
N PHE A 393 18.30 25.27 -14.27
CA PHE A 393 17.73 24.42 -13.21
C PHE A 393 16.46 23.69 -13.66
N VAL A 394 15.61 24.35 -14.44
CA VAL A 394 14.43 23.73 -15.06
C VAL A 394 14.85 22.65 -16.05
N ALA A 395 15.91 22.88 -16.85
CA ALA A 395 16.44 21.85 -17.75
C ALA A 395 16.95 20.62 -16.99
N VAL A 396 17.70 20.81 -15.90
CA VAL A 396 18.14 19.72 -15.03
C VAL A 396 16.95 19.00 -14.39
N PHE A 397 15.94 19.74 -13.91
CA PHE A 397 14.71 19.16 -13.36
C PHE A 397 14.05 18.20 -14.34
N VAL A 398 13.80 18.65 -15.57
CA VAL A 398 13.15 17.85 -16.62
C VAL A 398 14.00 16.63 -16.95
N LEU A 399 15.32 16.81 -17.11
CA LEU A 399 16.23 15.71 -17.41
C LEU A 399 16.21 14.64 -16.32
N VAL A 400 16.30 15.04 -15.04
CA VAL A 400 16.29 14.12 -13.90
C VAL A 400 14.93 13.43 -13.77
N LEU A 401 13.84 14.14 -14.01
CA LEU A 401 12.49 13.56 -13.98
C LEU A 401 12.32 12.49 -15.06
N VAL A 402 12.70 12.80 -16.31
CA VAL A 402 12.63 11.85 -17.44
C VAL A 402 13.54 10.65 -17.20
N ALA A 403 14.77 10.87 -16.73
CA ALA A 403 15.70 9.78 -16.42
C ALA A 403 15.14 8.85 -15.32
N ASN A 404 14.61 9.40 -14.23
CA ASN A 404 13.99 8.60 -13.17
C ASN A 404 12.73 7.86 -13.66
N TYR A 405 11.95 8.47 -14.55
CA TYR A 405 10.78 7.82 -15.14
C TYR A 405 11.18 6.60 -15.99
N ILE A 406 12.17 6.75 -16.87
CA ILE A 406 12.68 5.67 -17.74
C ILE A 406 13.32 4.56 -16.89
N LEU A 407 14.17 4.91 -15.92
CA LEU A 407 14.80 3.95 -15.01
C LEU A 407 13.76 3.22 -14.15
N GLY A 408 12.77 3.95 -13.62
CA GLY A 408 11.70 3.34 -12.83
C GLY A 408 10.87 2.34 -13.65
N ARG A 409 10.55 2.67 -14.91
CA ARG A 409 9.84 1.74 -15.79
C ARG A 409 10.68 0.51 -16.14
N THR A 410 11.96 0.67 -16.46
CA THR A 410 12.83 -0.44 -16.86
C THR A 410 13.12 -1.41 -15.71
N VAL A 411 13.29 -0.91 -14.49
CA VAL A 411 13.52 -1.75 -13.30
C VAL A 411 12.24 -2.47 -12.86
N CYS A 412 11.08 -1.82 -12.96
CA CYS A 412 9.81 -2.40 -12.53
C CYS A 412 9.08 -3.22 -13.61
N SER A 413 9.53 -3.18 -14.88
CA SER A 413 8.99 -4.01 -15.96
C SER A 413 9.62 -5.40 -16.07
N ILE A 414 10.57 -5.71 -15.18
CA ILE A 414 11.21 -7.01 -14.98
C ILE A 414 10.62 -7.60 -13.70
#